data_AF-A0A175Y2E8-F1
#
_entry.id   AF-A0A175Y2E8-F1
#
_cell.length_a   1.000
_cell.length_b   1.000
_cell.length_c   1.000
_cell.angle_alpha   90.00
_cell.angle_beta   90.00
_cell.angle_gamma   90.00
#
_symmetry.space_group_name_H-M   'P 1'
#
loop_
_entity.id
_entity.type
_entity.pdbx_description
1 polymer ?
#
loop_
_entity_poly.entity_id
_entity_poly.type
_entity_poly.pdbx_seq_one_letter_code
_entity_poly.pdbx_strand_id
1 'polypeptide(L)'
;MGPDHVFCMALGAAITLAIQWYGQRKVKKAISAPDLAARHDIELLDAENARRIGQIDRLQERLATVESIVTDRSHRLDREIEALRLEAN
;
A
#
# COMPACT_ATOMS: atom_id res chain seq x y z
N MET A 1 20.49 24.61 -57.09
CA MET A 1 19.28 23.96 -56.54
C MET A 1 18.22 25.02 -56.41
N GLY A 2 17.15 24.94 -57.20
CA GLY A 2 16.11 25.98 -57.23
C GLY A 2 15.31 26.04 -55.93
N PRO A 3 14.60 27.16 -55.67
CA PRO A 3 13.79 27.36 -54.47
C PRO A 3 12.71 26.28 -54.26
N ASP A 4 12.24 25.62 -55.33
CA ASP A 4 11.15 24.64 -55.30
C ASP A 4 11.47 23.36 -54.48
N HIS A 5 12.74 22.93 -54.42
CA HIS A 5 13.11 21.71 -53.69
C HIS A 5 13.17 21.94 -52.18
N VAL A 6 13.48 23.17 -51.75
CA VAL A 6 13.49 23.57 -50.33
C VAL A 6 12.08 23.51 -49.77
N PHE A 7 11.08 23.97 -50.55
CA PHE A 7 9.67 23.86 -50.17
C PHE A 7 9.21 22.41 -50.03
N CYS A 8 9.56 21.53 -50.98
CA CYS A 8 9.23 20.10 -50.90
C CYS A 8 9.86 19.42 -49.67
N MET A 9 11.13 19.74 -49.36
CA MET A 9 11.82 19.19 -48.20
C MET A 9 11.22 19.69 -46.87
N ALA A 10 10.87 20.98 -46.79
CA ALA A 10 10.20 21.56 -45.63
C ALA A 10 8.81 20.95 -45.40
N LEU A 11 8.05 20.71 -46.47
CA LEU A 11 6.74 20.05 -46.40
C LEU A 11 6.87 18.61 -45.89
N GLY A 12 7.85 17.85 -46.40
CA GLY A 12 8.12 16.49 -45.93
C GLY A 12 8.51 16.44 -44.45
N ALA A 13 9.34 17.37 -43.99
CA ALA A 13 9.71 17.49 -42.58
C ALA A 13 8.51 17.88 -41.69
N ALA A 14 7.62 18.75 -42.17
CA ALA A 14 6.41 19.10 -41.44
C ALA A 14 5.47 17.90 -41.28
N ILE A 15 5.33 17.06 -42.31
CA ILE A 15 4.50 15.84 -42.27
C ILE A 15 5.05 14.83 -41.26
N THR A 16 6.37 14.58 -41.26
CA THR A 16 6.97 13.62 -40.31
C THR A 16 6.87 14.11 -38.86
N LEU A 17 7.08 15.40 -38.61
CA LEU A 17 6.90 16.01 -37.29
C LEU A 17 5.43 15.93 -36.82
N ALA A 18 4.47 16.13 -37.73
CA ALA A 18 3.05 16.00 -37.40
C ALA A 18 2.68 14.58 -36.96
N ILE A 19 3.23 13.56 -37.65
CA ILE A 19 3.05 12.15 -37.29
C ILE A 19 3.68 11.85 -35.92
N GLN A 20 4.93 12.29 -35.70
CA GLN A 20 5.63 12.10 -34.43
C GLN A 20 4.90 12.78 -33.28
N TRP A 21 4.45 14.03 -33.46
CA TRP A 21 3.69 14.77 -32.45
C TRP A 21 2.38 14.08 -32.11
N TYR A 22 1.64 13.59 -33.12
CA TYR A 22 0.39 12.87 -32.90
C TYR A 22 0.62 11.56 -32.13
N GLY A 23 1.65 10.79 -32.51
CA GLY A 23 2.04 9.57 -31.80
C GLY A 23 2.41 9.83 -30.34
N GLN A 24 3.29 10.80 -30.10
CA GLN A 24 3.73 11.20 -28.76
C GLN A 24 2.56 11.68 -27.89
N ARG A 25 1.60 12.41 -28.47
CA ARG A 25 0.41 12.89 -27.74
C ARG A 25 -0.50 11.74 -27.30
N LYS A 26 -0.65 10.68 -28.11
CA LYS A 26 -1.43 9.50 -27.72
C LYS A 26 -0.74 8.67 -26.66
N VAL A 27 0.57 8.45 -26.80
CA VAL A 27 1.37 7.69 -25.82
C VAL A 27 1.31 8.37 -24.45
N LYS A 28 1.49 9.69 -24.38
CA LYS A 28 1.38 10.43 -23.10
C LYS A 28 0.03 10.24 -22.41
N LYS A 29 -1.08 10.29 -23.16
CA LYS A 29 -2.42 10.08 -22.61
C LYS A 29 -2.65 8.65 -22.13
N ALA A 30 -2.11 7.66 -22.86
CA ALA A 30 -2.22 6.26 -22.50
C ALA A 30 -1.39 5.90 -21.26
N ILE A 31 -0.30 6.63 -20.98
CA ILE A 31 0.51 6.43 -19.78
C ILE A 31 -0.12 7.14 -18.57
N SER A 32 -0.67 8.35 -18.74
CA SER A 32 -1.15 9.15 -17.61
C SER A 32 -2.45 8.64 -16.97
N ALA A 33 -3.36 8.07 -17.76
CA ALA A 33 -4.66 7.60 -17.25
C ALA A 33 -4.57 6.36 -16.33
N PRO A 34 -3.86 5.26 -16.69
CA PRO A 34 -3.75 4.09 -15.82
C PRO A 34 -2.88 4.36 -14.58
N ASP A 35 -1.87 5.24 -14.69
CA ASP A 35 -0.99 5.60 -13.58
C ASP A 35 -1.75 6.31 -12.45
N LEU A 36 -2.74 7.15 -12.75
CA LEU A 36 -3.54 7.82 -11.73
C LEU A 36 -4.42 6.84 -10.94
N ALA A 37 -5.10 5.92 -11.64
CA ALA A 37 -5.94 4.91 -11.00
C ALA A 37 -5.09 3.95 -10.14
N ALA A 38 -3.96 3.49 -10.68
CA ALA A 38 -3.03 2.65 -9.93
C ALA A 38 -2.51 3.34 -8.67
N ARG A 39 -2.17 4.63 -8.74
CA ARG A 39 -1.75 5.39 -7.55
C ARG A 39 -2.85 5.52 -6.51
N HIS A 40 -4.09 5.77 -6.94
CA HIS A 40 -5.22 5.85 -6.03
C HIS A 40 -5.50 4.51 -5.34
N ASP A 41 -5.45 3.41 -6.09
CA ASP A 41 -5.64 2.06 -5.54
C ASP A 41 -4.52 1.70 -4.54
N ILE A 42 -3.27 2.08 -4.84
CA ILE A 42 -2.14 1.91 -3.92
C ILE A 42 -2.37 2.71 -2.64
N GLU A 43 -2.79 3.97 -2.73
CA GLU A 43 -3.07 4.81 -1.56
C GLU A 43 -4.20 4.22 -0.70
N LEU A 44 -5.26 3.71 -1.32
CA LEU A 44 -6.35 3.04 -0.62
C LEU A 44 -5.86 1.77 0.10
N LEU A 45 -5.07 0.94 -0.59
CA LEU A 45 -4.49 -0.28 -0.03
C LEU A 45 -3.55 0.01 1.14
N ASP A 46 -2.73 1.05 1.06
CA ASP A 46 -1.85 1.49 2.15
C ASP A 46 -2.65 1.96 3.36
N ALA A 47 -3.72 2.73 3.15
CA ALA A 47 -4.62 3.15 4.23
C ALA A 47 -5.31 1.94 4.90
N GLU A 48 -5.78 0.98 4.10
CA GLU A 48 -6.35 -0.26 4.63
C GLU A 48 -5.32 -1.09 5.41
N ASN A 49 -4.10 -1.22 4.90
CA ASN A 49 -3.02 -1.95 5.56
C ASN A 49 -2.67 -1.30 6.90
N ALA A 50 -2.54 0.03 6.96
CA ALA A 50 -2.28 0.75 8.21
C ALA A 50 -3.39 0.49 9.25
N ARG A 51 -4.66 0.49 8.82
CA ARG A 51 -5.80 0.16 9.68
C ARG A 51 -5.76 -1.28 10.18
N ARG A 52 -5.39 -2.25 9.32
CA ARG A 52 -5.28 -3.67 9.69
C ARG A 52 -4.17 -3.90 10.69
N ILE A 53 -3.00 -3.29 10.47
CA ILE A 53 -1.86 -3.37 11.40
C ILE A 53 -2.28 -2.88 12.79
N GLY A 54 -2.92 -1.70 12.89
CA GLY A 54 -3.41 -1.20 14.18
C GLY A 54 -4.54 -2.04 14.82
N GLN A 55 -5.25 -2.87 14.05
CA GLN A 55 -6.16 -3.86 14.64
C GLN A 55 -5.40 -5.06 15.18
N ILE A 56 -4.38 -5.54 14.46
CA ILE A 56 -3.51 -6.63 14.89
C ILE A 56 -2.78 -6.26 16.19
N ASP A 57 -2.21 -5.06 16.29
CA ASP A 57 -1.48 -4.62 17.49
C ASP A 57 -2.39 -4.65 18.73
N ARG A 58 -3.63 -4.15 18.61
CA ARG A 58 -4.62 -4.19 19.70
C ARG A 58 -5.04 -5.61 20.06
N LEU A 59 -5.11 -6.52 19.07
CA LEU A 59 -5.41 -7.92 19.33
C LEU A 59 -4.25 -8.61 20.04
N GLN A 60 -3.00 -8.30 19.68
CA GLN A 60 -1.81 -8.82 20.34
C GLN A 60 -1.73 -8.37 21.80
N GLU A 61 -1.97 -7.09 22.09
CA GLU A 61 -2.00 -6.58 23.48
C GLU A 61 -3.05 -7.30 24.34
N ARG A 62 -4.24 -7.50 23.77
CA ARG A 62 -5.33 -8.23 24.44
C ARG A 62 -4.97 -9.70 24.64
N LEU A 63 -4.33 -10.33 23.65
CA LEU A 63 -3.89 -11.72 23.74
C LEU A 63 -2.84 -11.88 24.85
N ALA A 64 -1.84 -10.99 24.92
CA ALA A 64 -0.84 -11.00 25.99
C ALA A 64 -1.47 -10.82 27.37
N THR A 65 -2.48 -9.95 27.48
CA THR A 65 -3.24 -9.78 28.73
C THR A 65 -3.97 -11.07 29.12
N VAL A 66 -4.65 -11.72 28.17
CA VAL A 66 -5.35 -12.99 28.42
C VAL A 66 -4.36 -14.09 28.81
N GLU A 67 -3.22 -14.18 28.14
CA GLU A 67 -2.17 -15.15 28.44
C GLU A 67 -1.63 -14.97 29.87
N SER A 68 -1.37 -13.74 30.31
CA SER A 68 -0.93 -13.46 31.69
C SER A 68 -2.01 -13.82 32.73
N ILE A 69 -3.29 -13.58 32.43
CA ILE A 69 -4.39 -13.99 33.31
C ILE A 69 -4.47 -15.51 33.41
N VAL A 70 -4.43 -16.20 32.28
CA VAL A 70 -4.59 -17.66 32.24
C VAL A 70 -3.41 -18.36 32.89
N THR A 71 -2.19 -17.87 32.70
CA THR A 71 -0.98 -18.52 33.21
C THR A 71 -0.60 -18.01 34.59
N ASP A 72 -0.14 -16.75 34.70
CA ASP A 72 0.49 -16.25 35.92
C ASP A 72 -0.51 -16.12 37.08
N ARG A 73 -1.69 -15.57 36.79
CA ARG A 73 -2.71 -15.37 37.83
C ARG A 73 -3.28 -16.69 38.32
N SER A 74 -3.53 -17.67 37.43
CA SER A 74 -3.99 -19.00 37.83
C SER A 74 -2.97 -19.70 38.72
N HIS A 75 -1.69 -19.72 38.34
CA HIS A 75 -0.64 -20.31 39.18
C HIS A 75 -0.49 -19.62 40.54
N ARG A 76 -0.70 -18.29 40.60
CA ARG A 76 -0.68 -17.58 41.87
C ARG A 76 -1.86 -17.97 42.76
N LEU A 77 -3.06 -18.07 42.19
CA LEU A 77 -4.26 -18.51 42.92
C LEU A 77 -4.11 -19.94 43.44
N ASP A 78 -3.56 -20.86 42.64
CA ASP A 78 -3.34 -22.24 43.08
C ASP A 78 -2.41 -22.29 44.31
N ARG A 79 -1.34 -21.50 44.30
CA ARG A 79 -0.42 -21.39 45.44
C ARG A 79 -1.09 -20.76 46.67
N GLU A 80 -1.89 -19.72 46.49
CA GLU A 80 -2.64 -19.08 47.57
C GLU A 80 -3.65 -20.06 48.20
N ILE A 81 -4.37 -20.84 47.37
CA ILE A 81 -5.30 -21.88 47.83
C ILE A 81 -4.56 -22.94 48.64
N GLU A 82 -3.41 -23.41 48.16
CA GLU A 82 -2.65 -24.45 48.85
C GLU A 82 -2.09 -23.94 50.19
N ALA A 83 -1.62 -22.69 50.25
CA ALA A 83 -1.19 -22.07 51.51
C ALA A 83 -2.32 -22.01 52.55
N LEU A 84 -3.53 -21.60 52.12
CA LEU A 84 -4.70 -21.57 53.00
C LEU A 84 -5.12 -22.97 53.49
N ARG A 85 -4.94 -24.00 52.66
CA ARG A 85 -5.22 -25.39 53.06
C ARG A 85 -4.23 -25.90 54.11
N LEU A 86 -2.96 -25.52 54.01
CA LEU A 86 -1.93 -25.89 54.97
C LEU A 86 -2.10 -25.16 56.31
N GLU A 87 -2.60 -23.93 56.31
CA GLU A 87 -2.88 -23.16 57.55
C GLU A 87 -4.14 -23.63 58.27
N ALA A 88 -5.11 -24.19 57.54
CA ALA A 88 -6.37 -24.66 58.10
C ALA A 88 -6.32 -26.10 58.68
N ASN A 89 -5.29 -26.89 58.36
CA ASN A 89 -5.06 -28.26 58.86
C ASN A 89 -4.01 -28.27 59.97
#